data_AF-A0A964KGG0-F1
#
_entry.id   AF-A0A964KGG0-F1
#
_cell.length_a   1.000
_cell.length_b   1.000
_cell.length_c   1.000
_cell.angle_alpha   90.00
_cell.angle_beta   90.00
_cell.angle_gamma   90.00
#
_symmetry.space_group_name_H-M   'P 1'
#
loop_
_entity.id
_entity.type
_entity.pdbx_description
1 polymer ?
#
loop_
_entity_poly.entity_id
_entity_poly.type
_entity_poly.pdbx_seq_one_letter_code
_entity_poly.pdbx_strand_id
1 'polypeptide(L)'
;MLDQFVGRPIEEIMPQINVPEVVKEALLVQSGPYASLLDLVKVCEQGDPERILAAAERCGVDQLILNTTLMAALNWAHEAAAIAD
;
A
#
# COMPACT_ATOMS: atom_id res chain seq x y z
N MET A 1 -2.89 -4.60 5.09
CA MET A 1 -2.43 -3.29 5.58
C MET A 1 -1.62 -3.37 6.87
N LEU A 2 -0.87 -2.30 7.17
CA LEU A 2 0.11 -2.20 8.25
C LEU A 2 -0.46 -2.42 9.65
N ASP A 3 -1.70 -1.98 9.90
CA ASP A 3 -2.47 -2.25 11.11
C ASP A 3 -2.70 -3.75 11.35
N GLN A 4 -3.01 -4.51 10.30
CA GLN A 4 -3.15 -5.97 10.38
C GLN A 4 -1.82 -6.65 10.71
N PHE A 5 -0.71 -6.14 10.18
CA PHE A 5 0.62 -6.65 10.47
C PHE A 5 1.03 -6.39 11.93
N VAL A 6 0.68 -5.22 12.47
CA VAL A 6 0.98 -4.85 13.86
C VAL A 6 -0.07 -5.38 14.85
N GLY A 7 -1.19 -5.90 14.36
CA GLY A 7 -2.27 -6.49 15.18
C GLY A 7 -3.03 -5.46 16.02
N ARG A 8 -2.94 -4.17 15.69
CA ARG A 8 -3.58 -3.06 16.41
C ARG A 8 -4.01 -1.97 15.41
N PRO A 9 -5.06 -1.19 15.72
CA PRO A 9 -5.44 -0.04 14.90
C PRO A 9 -4.28 0.94 14.72
N ILE A 10 -4.14 1.51 13.52
CA ILE A 10 -3.01 2.38 13.19
C ILE A 10 -2.96 3.64 14.05
N GLU A 11 -4.12 4.11 14.51
CA GLU A 11 -4.33 5.24 15.41
C GLU A 11 -3.67 5.00 16.77
N GLU A 12 -3.69 3.76 17.26
CA GLU A 12 -3.07 3.39 18.55
C GLU A 12 -1.54 3.29 18.47
N ILE A 13 -1.03 2.96 17.29
CA ILE A 13 0.39 2.73 17.07
C ILE A 13 1.08 4.05 16.69
N MET A 14 0.40 4.96 16.00
CA MET A 14 0.98 6.20 15.49
C MET A 14 1.75 7.05 16.53
N PRO A 15 1.31 7.18 17.80
CA PRO A 15 2.06 7.92 18.81
C PRO A 15 3.42 7.30 19.16
N GLN A 16 3.62 6.02 18.85
CA GLN A 16 4.82 5.25 19.19
C GLN A 16 5.83 5.22 18.03
N ILE A 17 5.42 5.64 16.83
CA ILE A 17 6.26 5.59 15.62
C ILE A 17 6.66 7.01 15.24
N ASN A 18 7.97 7.23 15.10
CA ASN A 18 8.49 8.49 14.59
C ASN A 18 8.49 8.50 13.05
N VAL A 19 7.39 8.97 12.45
CA VAL A 19 7.27 9.20 11.01
C VAL A 19 7.04 10.69 10.69
N PRO A 20 7.42 11.17 9.50
CA PRO A 20 7.13 12.53 9.07
C PRO A 20 5.62 12.84 9.10
N GLU A 21 5.26 14.10 9.35
CA GLU A 21 3.87 14.51 9.51
C GLU A 21 3.01 14.23 8.27
N VAL A 22 3.58 14.44 7.07
CA VAL A 22 2.96 14.12 5.78
C VAL A 22 2.60 12.63 5.63
N VAL A 23 3.31 11.74 6.33
CA VAL A 23 3.00 10.30 6.35
C VAL A 23 1.86 10.02 7.35
N LYS A 24 1.86 10.70 8.51
CA LYS A 24 0.75 10.61 9.48
C LYS A 24 -0.56 11.09 8.89
N GLU A 25 -0.54 12.21 8.16
CA GLU A 25 -1.72 12.74 7.47
C GLU A 25 -2.34 11.72 6.51
N ALA A 26 -1.52 11.04 5.71
CA ALA A 26 -2.01 10.00 4.81
C ALA A 26 -2.56 8.79 5.57
N LEU A 27 -1.86 8.32 6.60
CA LEU A 27 -2.26 7.11 7.33
C LEU A 27 -3.50 7.31 8.22
N LEU A 28 -3.61 8.45 8.90
CA LEU A 28 -4.70 8.73 9.85
C LEU A 28 -5.89 9.43 9.21
N VAL A 29 -5.63 10.39 8.31
CA VAL A 29 -6.67 11.30 7.77
C VAL A 29 -6.92 11.05 6.29
N GLN A 30 -6.10 10.23 5.63
CA GLN A 30 -6.17 9.99 4.18
C GLN A 30 -6.05 11.29 3.38
N SER A 31 -5.19 12.20 3.85
CA SER A 31 -4.95 13.49 3.22
C SER A 31 -3.47 13.71 2.90
N GLY A 32 -3.20 14.82 2.22
CA GLY A 32 -1.83 15.22 1.89
C GLY A 32 -1.24 14.46 0.69
N PRO A 33 0.06 14.66 0.42
CA PRO A 33 0.69 14.23 -0.83
C PRO A 33 0.75 12.70 -1.00
N TYR A 34 0.68 11.94 0.09
CA TYR A 34 0.75 10.48 0.06
C TYR A 34 -0.63 9.80 0.08
N ALA A 35 -1.73 10.54 0.14
CA ALA A 35 -3.08 9.96 0.22
C ALA A 35 -3.41 9.08 -0.99
N SER A 36 -3.20 9.58 -2.22
CA SER A 36 -3.50 8.82 -3.44
C SER A 36 -2.62 7.58 -3.57
N LEU A 37 -1.35 7.68 -3.16
CA LEU A 37 -0.42 6.54 -3.17
C LEU A 37 -0.82 5.48 -2.14
N LEU A 38 -1.27 5.89 -0.94
CA LEU A 38 -1.79 4.97 0.05
C LEU A 38 -3.06 4.27 -0.44
N ASP A 39 -3.96 5.00 -1.12
CA ASP A 39 -5.15 4.42 -1.73
C ASP A 39 -4.80 3.38 -2.81
N LEU A 40 -3.82 3.69 -3.68
CA LEU A 40 -3.30 2.75 -4.68
C LEU A 40 -2.82 1.44 -4.02
N VAL A 41 -2.02 1.53 -2.96
CA VAL A 41 -1.54 0.34 -2.24
C VAL A 41 -2.71 -0.46 -1.65
N LYS A 42 -3.69 0.21 -1.04
CA LYS A 42 -4.87 -0.45 -0.47
C LYS A 42 -5.69 -1.21 -1.51
N VAL A 43 -5.90 -0.64 -2.70
CA VAL A 43 -6.62 -1.35 -3.78
C VAL A 43 -5.80 -2.48 -4.38
N CYS A 44 -4.46 -2.35 -4.43
CA CYS A 44 -3.59 -3.46 -4.82
C CYS A 44 -3.71 -4.65 -3.87
N GLU A 45 -3.81 -4.43 -2.55
CA GLU A 45 -4.06 -5.49 -1.57
C GLU A 45 -5.43 -6.18 -1.75
N GLN A 46 -6.42 -5.48 -2.31
CA GLN A 46 -7.77 -6.03 -2.54
C GLN A 46 -7.87 -6.86 -3.84
N GLY A 47 -6.93 -6.69 -4.76
CA GLY A 47 -6.87 -7.47 -6.00
C GLY A 47 -7.94 -7.15 -7.04
N ASP A 48 -8.54 -5.95 -7.00
CA ASP A 48 -9.53 -5.48 -7.98
C ASP A 48 -8.85 -4.74 -9.14
N PRO A 49 -8.75 -5.34 -10.35
CA PRO A 49 -7.98 -4.76 -11.46
C PRO A 49 -8.50 -3.40 -11.94
N GLU A 50 -9.82 -3.21 -11.96
CA GLU A 50 -10.42 -1.95 -12.44
C GLU A 50 -10.12 -0.81 -11.47
N ARG A 51 -10.26 -1.08 -10.16
CA ARG A 51 -9.95 -0.10 -9.11
C ARG A 51 -8.46 0.21 -9.02
N ILE A 52 -7.61 -0.79 -9.25
CA ILE A 52 -6.15 -0.62 -9.31
C ILE A 52 -5.76 0.32 -10.45
N LEU A 53 -6.31 0.12 -11.66
CA LEU A 53 -6.04 0.99 -12.81
C LEU A 53 -6.49 2.43 -12.56
N ALA A 54 -7.71 2.62 -12.04
CA ALA A 54 -8.23 3.94 -11.72
C ALA A 54 -7.43 4.65 -10.60
N ALA A 55 -6.88 3.91 -9.64
CA ALA A 55 -6.01 4.47 -8.61
C ALA A 55 -4.61 4.82 -9.15
N ALA A 56 -4.07 4.00 -10.04
CA ALA A 56 -2.77 4.24 -10.67
C ALA A 56 -2.78 5.47 -11.56
N GLU A 57 -3.85 5.66 -12.34
CA GLU A 57 -4.05 6.86 -13.17
C GLU A 57 -4.07 8.14 -12.32
N ARG A 58 -4.77 8.14 -11.18
CA ARG A 58 -4.77 9.26 -10.22
C ARG A 58 -3.39 9.58 -9.64
N CYS A 59 -2.50 8.60 -9.61
CA CYS A 59 -1.12 8.75 -9.13
C CYS A 59 -0.13 9.06 -10.26
N GLY A 60 -0.58 9.11 -11.53
CA GLY A 60 0.31 9.25 -12.69
C GLY A 60 1.24 8.05 -12.89
N VAL A 61 0.85 6.86 -12.41
CA VAL A 61 1.62 5.63 -12.55
C VAL A 61 1.30 4.98 -13.89
N ASP A 62 2.32 4.71 -14.68
CA ASP A 62 2.19 4.03 -15.96
C ASP A 62 1.70 2.59 -15.80
N GLN A 63 0.81 2.16 -16.71
CA GLN A 63 0.17 0.85 -16.64
C GLN A 63 1.14 -0.33 -16.83
N LEU A 64 2.15 -0.18 -17.69
CA LEU A 64 3.15 -1.22 -17.90
C LEU A 64 4.04 -1.35 -16.66
N ILE A 65 4.45 -0.23 -16.07
CA ILE A 65 5.20 -0.21 -14.80
C ILE A 65 4.37 -0.84 -13.68
N LEU A 66 3.08 -0.53 -13.59
CA LEU A 66 2.18 -1.09 -12.59
C LEU A 66 2.09 -2.61 -12.71
N ASN A 67 1.78 -3.13 -13.91
CA ASN A 67 1.63 -4.56 -14.13
C ASN A 67 2.93 -5.32 -13.84
N THR A 68 4.07 -4.82 -14.32
CA THR A 68 5.37 -5.46 -14.08
C THR A 68 5.73 -5.46 -12.59
N THR A 69 5.44 -4.38 -11.88
CA THR A 69 5.67 -4.29 -10.43
C THR A 69 4.76 -5.26 -9.64
N LEU A 70 3.48 -5.37 -10.02
CA LEU A 70 2.55 -6.31 -9.38
C LEU A 70 2.97 -7.77 -9.59
N MET A 71 3.40 -8.14 -10.81
CA MET A 71 3.92 -9.49 -11.07
C MET A 71 5.20 -9.77 -10.26
N ALA A 72 6.11 -8.80 -10.17
CA ALA A 72 7.32 -8.94 -9.36
C ALA A 72 6.99 -9.12 -7.86
N ALA A 73 6.01 -8.38 -7.34
CA ALA A 73 5.56 -8.50 -5.96
C ALA A 73 4.93 -9.87 -5.68
N LEU A 74 4.12 -10.39 -6.60
CA LEU A 74 3.53 -11.74 -6.49
C LEU A 74 4.60 -12.84 -6.50
N ASN A 75 5.60 -12.74 -7.39
CA ASN A 75 6.71 -13.69 -7.43
C ASN A 75 7.51 -13.66 -6.13
N TRP A 76 7.85 -12.46 -5.62
CA TRP A 76 8.55 -12.33 -4.34
C TRP A 76 7.76 -12.95 -3.19
N ALA A 77 6.45 -12.70 -3.12
CA ALA A 77 5.60 -13.27 -2.07
C ALA A 77 5.55 -14.80 -2.15
N HIS A 78 5.53 -15.37 -3.35
CA HIS A 78 5.59 -16.82 -3.57
C HIS A 78 6.92 -17.42 -3.11
N GLU A 79 8.04 -16.78 -3.46
CA GLU A 79 9.38 -17.20 -3.03
C GLU A 79 9.56 -17.10 -1.51
N ALA A 80 9.08 -16.00 -0.90
CA ALA A 80 9.14 -15.82 0.55
C ALA A 80 8.32 -16.87 1.31
N ALA A 81 7.16 -17.26 0.77
CA ALA A 81 6.35 -18.33 1.35
C ALA A 81 7.02 -19.71 1.22
N ALA A 82 7.69 -19.98 0.11
CA ALA A 82 8.39 -21.26 -0.11
C ALA A 82 9.63 -21.46 0.79
N ILE A 83 10.20 -20.39 1.35
CA ILE A 83 11.31 -20.44 2.32
C ILE A 83 10.81 -20.67 3.75
N ALA A 84 9.52 -20.44 4.02
CA ALA A 84 8.92 -20.56 5.35
C ALA A 84 8.42 -21.98 5.68
N ASP A 85 8.42 -22.89 4.69
CA ASP A 85 8.18 -24.35 4.82
C ASP A 85 9.50 -25.12 4.94
#